data_AF-A0A2E4NSM5-F1
#
_entry.id   AF-A0A2E4NSM5-F1
#
_cell.length_a   1.000
_cell.length_b   1.000
_cell.length_c   1.000
_cell.angle_alpha   90.00
_cell.angle_beta   90.00
_cell.angle_gamma   90.00
#
_symmetry.space_group_name_H-M   'P 1'
#
loop_
_entity.id
_entity.type
_entity.pdbx_description
1 polymer ?
#
loop_
_entity_poly.entity_id
_entity_poly.type
_entity_poly.pdbx_seq_one_letter_code
_entity_poly.pdbx_strand_id
1 'polypeptide(L)'
;MKYVVLASFSLLVLVGCASQKAIDRTDPIDNALKACGLGYSSEAGLIFRAAYQYAEKEGGADFEAKMNEGLETQIVSLSKSQNFNEGMSSKDKVDLIKSTQNCVVTFSETYRPNTRSELVRECIADLQERVSGIGSRRQVITAKNWSVRTEHPLYEDENPVVYVELDSHSTHNRISSGLVHCKSNNYKYEDVEPLQDQG
;
A
#
# COMPACT_ATOMS: atom_id res chain seq x y z
N MET A 1 40.96 54.11 -24.17
CA MET A 1 41.28 52.72 -23.78
C MET A 1 40.03 52.19 -23.06
N LYS A 2 39.19 51.36 -23.70
CA LYS A 2 39.10 49.88 -23.51
C LYS A 2 39.14 49.54 -22.00
N TYR A 3 38.12 49.00 -21.34
CA TYR A 3 37.38 47.77 -21.66
C TYR A 3 35.95 47.75 -21.07
N VAL A 4 35.06 47.12 -21.83
CA VAL A 4 33.78 46.54 -21.40
C VAL A 4 34.06 45.29 -20.58
N VAL A 5 33.44 45.14 -19.42
CA VAL A 5 33.28 43.84 -18.73
C VAL A 5 31.81 43.70 -18.34
N LEU A 6 31.07 42.97 -19.17
CA LEU A 6 29.82 42.30 -18.82
C LEU A 6 30.14 41.23 -17.79
N ALA A 7 29.56 41.35 -16.60
CA ALA A 7 29.46 40.24 -15.65
C ALA A 7 28.03 40.19 -15.13
N SER A 8 27.21 39.44 -15.87
CA SER A 8 25.89 38.96 -15.49
C SER A 8 26.08 38.05 -14.26
N PHE A 9 25.96 38.59 -13.06
CA PHE A 9 25.92 37.80 -11.84
C PHE A 9 24.47 37.62 -11.41
N SER A 10 23.99 36.40 -11.64
CA SER A 10 22.67 35.88 -11.32
C SER A 10 22.27 36.20 -9.87
N LEU A 11 21.04 36.70 -9.71
CA LEU A 11 20.34 36.78 -8.44
C LEU A 11 20.29 35.37 -7.81
N LEU A 12 21.13 35.15 -6.81
CA LEU A 12 20.98 34.05 -5.85
C LEU A 12 19.74 34.34 -5.02
N VAL A 13 18.61 33.77 -5.43
CA VAL A 13 17.43 33.63 -4.56
C VAL A 13 17.83 32.67 -3.45
N LEU A 14 18.22 33.25 -2.32
CA LEU A 14 18.31 32.57 -1.03
C LEU A 14 16.89 32.14 -0.61
N VAL A 15 16.41 31.03 -1.19
CA VAL A 15 15.37 30.22 -0.54
C VAL A 15 16.07 29.54 0.61
N GLY A 16 15.95 30.13 1.80
CA GLY A 16 16.31 29.43 3.03
C GLY A 16 15.54 28.13 3.07
N CYS A 17 16.26 27.01 2.96
CA CYS A 17 15.79 25.71 3.43
C CYS A 17 15.56 25.83 4.94
N ALA A 18 14.39 26.33 5.32
CA ALA A 18 13.82 26.04 6.62
C ALA A 18 13.78 24.52 6.72
N SER A 19 14.45 24.00 7.74
CA SER A 19 14.60 22.58 8.03
C SER A 19 13.30 21.82 7.78
N GLN A 20 13.24 21.04 6.70
CA GLN A 20 12.27 19.97 6.53
C GLN A 20 12.66 18.85 7.49
N LYS A 21 12.38 19.07 8.78
CA LYS A 21 12.22 17.98 9.73
C LYS A 21 10.75 17.57 9.68
N ALA A 22 10.54 16.26 9.63
CA ALA A 22 9.31 15.53 9.35
C ALA A 22 8.97 15.45 7.86
N ILE A 23 9.25 14.27 7.29
CA ILE A 23 8.41 13.68 6.25
C ILE A 23 7.04 13.58 6.90
N ASP A 24 6.20 14.59 6.68
CA ASP A 24 4.80 14.54 7.07
C ASP A 24 4.20 13.34 6.33
N ARG A 25 3.57 12.41 7.04
CA ARG A 25 2.85 11.29 6.42
C ARG A 25 1.69 11.89 5.62
N THR A 26 1.96 12.30 4.38
CA THR A 26 0.90 12.69 3.47
C THR A 26 0.06 11.45 3.20
N ASP A 27 -1.21 11.52 3.59
CA ASP A 27 -2.20 10.45 3.43
C ASP A 27 -2.16 9.92 1.98
N PRO A 28 -2.04 8.60 1.74
CA PRO A 28 -1.99 8.01 0.40
C PRO A 28 -3.08 8.53 -0.54
N ILE A 29 -4.29 8.78 0.00
CA ILE A 29 -5.40 9.32 -0.79
C ILE A 29 -5.15 10.76 -1.24
N ASP A 30 -4.54 11.58 -0.41
CA ASP A 30 -4.26 12.99 -0.71
C ASP A 30 -3.18 13.12 -1.80
N ASN A 31 -2.21 12.21 -1.80
CA ASN A 31 -1.23 12.09 -2.88
C ASN A 31 -1.89 11.56 -4.16
N ALA A 32 -2.77 10.56 -4.06
CA ALA A 32 -3.51 10.02 -5.19
C ALA A 32 -4.39 11.09 -5.86
N LEU A 33 -5.15 11.86 -5.07
CA LEU A 33 -5.99 12.94 -5.58
C LEU A 33 -5.15 13.97 -6.35
N LYS A 34 -4.06 14.45 -5.76
CA LYS A 34 -3.15 15.39 -6.43
C LYS A 34 -2.55 14.81 -7.71
N ALA A 35 -2.07 13.57 -7.67
CA ALA A 35 -1.46 12.91 -8.82
C ALA A 35 -2.47 12.70 -9.97
N CYS A 36 -3.73 12.41 -9.63
CA CYS A 36 -4.81 12.17 -10.58
C CYS A 36 -5.55 13.44 -11.02
N GLY A 37 -5.01 14.63 -10.72
CA GLY A 37 -5.57 15.91 -11.17
C GLY A 37 -6.82 16.37 -10.41
N LEU A 38 -7.14 15.74 -9.27
CA LEU A 38 -8.19 16.16 -8.38
C LEU A 38 -7.60 17.06 -7.29
N GLY A 39 -7.93 18.34 -7.32
CA GLY A 39 -7.50 19.28 -6.27
C GLY A 39 -7.97 18.83 -4.88
N TYR A 40 -7.17 19.13 -3.86
CA TYR A 40 -7.38 18.71 -2.46
C TYR A 40 -8.76 19.09 -1.87
N SER A 41 -9.42 20.11 -2.39
CA SER A 41 -10.70 20.64 -1.88
C SER A 41 -11.88 20.41 -2.83
N SER A 42 -11.74 19.55 -3.83
CA SER A 42 -12.86 19.20 -4.71
C SER A 42 -13.86 18.28 -3.99
N GLU A 43 -15.15 18.44 -4.24
CA GLU A 43 -16.19 17.53 -3.72
C GLU A 43 -15.95 16.09 -4.18
N ALA A 44 -15.44 15.90 -5.41
CA ALA A 44 -14.95 14.60 -5.88
C ALA A 44 -13.86 14.03 -4.96
N GLY A 45 -12.92 14.86 -4.51
CA GLY A 45 -11.90 14.47 -3.53
C GLY A 45 -12.48 14.02 -2.18
N LEU A 46 -13.55 14.65 -1.69
CA LEU A 46 -14.23 14.22 -0.46
C LEU A 46 -14.84 12.82 -0.61
N ILE A 47 -15.40 12.51 -1.77
CA ILE A 47 -15.99 11.20 -2.07
C ILE A 47 -14.92 10.11 -2.10
N PHE A 48 -13.79 10.38 -2.76
CA PHE A 48 -12.65 9.48 -2.76
C PHE A 48 -12.06 9.27 -1.37
N ARG A 49 -11.96 10.30 -0.53
CA ARG A 49 -11.54 10.16 0.87
C ARG A 49 -12.50 9.30 1.69
N ALA A 50 -13.80 9.50 1.54
CA ALA A 50 -14.79 8.68 2.23
C ALA A 50 -14.72 7.21 1.80
N ALA A 51 -14.53 6.95 0.50
CA ALA A 51 -14.34 5.59 -0.02
C ALA A 51 -13.03 4.96 0.45
N TYR A 52 -11.94 5.73 0.49
CA TYR A 52 -10.65 5.30 1.03
C TYR A 52 -10.76 4.91 2.50
N GLN A 53 -11.39 5.74 3.34
CA GLN A 53 -11.61 5.44 4.77
C GLN A 53 -12.50 4.21 4.99
N TYR A 54 -13.47 3.96 4.11
CA TYR A 54 -14.25 2.72 4.13
C TYR A 54 -13.38 1.51 3.79
N ALA A 55 -12.56 1.63 2.74
CA ALA A 55 -11.66 0.57 2.30
C ALA A 55 -10.53 0.27 3.31
N GLU A 56 -10.00 1.27 4.01
CA GLU A 56 -9.00 1.03 5.07
C GLU A 56 -9.58 0.25 6.25
N LYS A 57 -10.86 0.46 6.57
CA LYS A 57 -11.52 -0.24 7.68
C LYS A 57 -11.92 -1.66 7.32
N GLU A 58 -12.41 -1.87 6.11
CA GLU A 58 -13.08 -3.12 5.70
C GLU A 58 -12.32 -3.93 4.66
N GLY A 59 -11.31 -3.34 4.01
CA GLY A 59 -10.70 -3.85 2.79
C GLY A 59 -9.62 -4.89 3.04
N GLY A 60 -8.61 -4.58 3.85
CA GLY A 60 -7.41 -5.44 3.94
C GLY A 60 -6.94 -5.84 2.53
N ALA A 61 -6.87 -7.14 2.26
CA ALA A 61 -6.48 -7.68 0.94
C ALA A 61 -7.45 -7.34 -0.22
N ASP A 62 -8.71 -6.97 0.08
CA ASP A 62 -9.73 -6.59 -0.90
C ASP A 62 -9.93 -5.05 -0.94
N PHE A 63 -8.91 -4.28 -0.56
CA PHE A 63 -8.98 -2.81 -0.48
C PHE A 63 -9.50 -2.17 -1.77
N GLU A 64 -8.97 -2.54 -2.94
CA GLU A 64 -9.43 -2.01 -4.23
C GLU A 64 -10.94 -2.24 -4.43
N ALA A 65 -11.41 -3.45 -4.14
CA ALA A 65 -12.83 -3.80 -4.27
C ALA A 65 -13.69 -2.97 -3.32
N LYS A 66 -13.25 -2.80 -2.06
CA LYS A 66 -13.96 -1.98 -1.07
C LYS A 66 -13.94 -0.50 -1.40
N MET A 67 -12.85 0.00 -1.97
CA MET A 67 -12.77 1.39 -2.40
C MET A 67 -13.75 1.64 -3.54
N ASN A 68 -13.83 0.73 -4.52
CA ASN A 68 -14.82 0.81 -5.60
C ASN A 68 -16.27 0.70 -5.08
N GLU A 69 -16.55 -0.21 -4.15
CA GLU A 69 -17.87 -0.35 -3.50
C GLU A 69 -18.28 0.94 -2.77
N GLY A 70 -17.36 1.54 -2.02
CA GLY A 70 -17.56 2.81 -1.34
C GLY A 70 -17.85 3.95 -2.32
N LEU A 71 -17.10 4.02 -3.43
CA LEU A 71 -17.31 5.03 -4.47
C LEU A 71 -18.70 4.92 -5.11
N GLU A 72 -19.11 3.72 -5.52
CA GLU A 72 -20.43 3.51 -6.11
C GLU A 72 -21.56 3.90 -5.16
N THR A 73 -21.42 3.56 -3.87
CA THR A 73 -22.38 3.97 -2.83
C THR A 73 -22.52 5.49 -2.75
N GLN A 74 -21.39 6.20 -2.76
CA GLN A 74 -21.39 7.67 -2.72
C GLN A 74 -21.94 8.27 -4.02
N ILE A 75 -21.59 7.74 -5.19
CA ILE A 75 -22.12 8.17 -6.51
C ILE A 75 -23.65 8.03 -6.56
N VAL A 76 -24.18 6.91 -6.08
CA VAL A 76 -25.63 6.68 -6.02
C VAL A 76 -26.32 7.65 -5.06
N SER A 77 -25.70 7.96 -3.92
CA SER A 77 -26.21 8.95 -2.96
C SER A 77 -26.25 10.37 -3.57
N LEU A 78 -25.18 10.77 -4.25
CA LEU A 78 -25.06 12.08 -4.91
C LEU A 78 -26.12 12.27 -5.99
N SER A 79 -26.34 11.23 -6.81
CA SER A 79 -27.33 11.23 -7.88
C SER A 79 -28.77 11.41 -7.37
N LYS A 80 -29.02 11.15 -6.08
CA LYS A 80 -30.33 11.30 -5.42
C LYS A 80 -30.49 12.60 -4.64
N SER A 81 -29.42 13.36 -4.41
CA SER A 81 -29.45 14.57 -3.57
C SER A 81 -29.82 15.84 -4.37
N GLN A 82 -30.84 16.59 -3.92
CA GLN A 82 -31.30 17.84 -4.57
C GLN A 82 -30.43 19.07 -4.25
N ASN A 83 -29.56 18.99 -3.24
CA ASN A 83 -28.78 20.13 -2.71
C ASN A 83 -27.39 20.31 -3.36
N PHE A 84 -27.09 19.57 -4.44
CA PHE A 84 -25.73 19.47 -4.99
C PHE A 84 -25.43 20.47 -6.13
N ASN A 85 -26.31 21.45 -6.37
CA ASN A 85 -26.30 22.33 -7.54
C ASN A 85 -25.48 23.63 -7.39
N GLU A 86 -24.76 23.83 -6.29
CA GLU A 86 -23.87 24.99 -6.20
C GLU A 86 -22.54 24.67 -6.92
N GLY A 87 -22.37 25.23 -8.12
CA GLY A 87 -21.09 25.32 -8.84
C GLY A 87 -20.91 24.43 -10.08
N MET A 88 -21.44 23.20 -10.09
CA MET A 88 -21.30 22.23 -11.20
C MET A 88 -22.48 21.25 -11.18
N SER A 89 -22.96 20.78 -12.35
CA SER A 89 -24.11 19.87 -12.37
C SER A 89 -23.75 18.52 -11.75
N SER A 90 -24.70 17.85 -11.09
CA SER A 90 -24.47 16.51 -10.50
C SER A 90 -23.94 15.50 -11.53
N LYS A 91 -24.30 15.67 -12.82
CA LYS A 91 -23.80 14.84 -13.91
C LYS A 91 -22.31 15.03 -14.16
N ASP A 92 -21.85 16.27 -14.26
CA ASP A 92 -20.43 16.55 -14.56
C ASP A 92 -19.52 16.08 -13.40
N LYS A 93 -20.03 16.14 -12.16
CA LYS A 93 -19.34 15.62 -10.97
C LYS A 93 -19.20 14.10 -11.03
N VAL A 94 -20.25 13.38 -11.41
CA VAL A 94 -20.21 11.92 -11.60
C VAL A 94 -19.26 11.54 -12.74
N ASP A 95 -19.29 12.27 -13.86
CA ASP A 95 -18.40 12.04 -15.00
C ASP A 95 -16.93 12.28 -14.60
N LEU A 96 -16.64 13.30 -13.80
CA LEU A 96 -15.31 13.55 -13.23
C LEU A 96 -14.85 12.39 -12.33
N ILE A 97 -15.69 11.93 -11.40
CA ILE A 97 -15.35 10.80 -10.51
C ILE A 97 -15.04 9.55 -11.32
N LYS A 98 -15.92 9.18 -12.26
CA LYS A 98 -15.70 8.00 -13.11
C LYS A 98 -14.44 8.10 -13.96
N SER A 99 -14.14 9.29 -14.50
CA SER A 99 -12.94 9.50 -15.32
C SER A 99 -11.62 9.39 -14.53
N THR A 100 -11.66 9.66 -13.22
CA THR A 100 -10.46 9.69 -12.35
C THR A 100 -10.36 8.48 -11.42
N GLN A 101 -11.43 7.70 -11.28
CA GLN A 101 -11.57 6.55 -10.38
C GLN A 101 -10.41 5.58 -10.47
N ASN A 102 -10.12 5.05 -11.66
CA ASN A 102 -9.06 4.07 -11.83
C ASN A 102 -7.69 4.60 -11.37
N CYS A 103 -7.38 5.86 -11.70
CA CYS A 103 -6.13 6.48 -11.27
C CYS A 103 -6.04 6.56 -9.74
N VAL A 104 -7.08 7.10 -9.09
CA VAL A 104 -7.06 7.32 -7.64
C VAL A 104 -7.03 6.00 -6.88
N VAL A 105 -7.82 5.02 -7.31
CA VAL A 105 -7.91 3.70 -6.67
C VAL A 105 -6.58 2.96 -6.81
N THR A 106 -6.03 2.83 -8.02
CA THR A 106 -4.74 2.14 -8.23
C THR A 106 -3.59 2.83 -7.50
N PHE A 107 -3.55 4.17 -7.50
CA PHE A 107 -2.52 4.91 -6.78
C PHE A 107 -2.64 4.66 -5.27
N SER A 108 -3.86 4.76 -4.73
CA SER A 108 -4.11 4.53 -3.30
C SER A 108 -3.73 3.12 -2.88
N GLU A 109 -4.08 2.09 -3.67
CA GLU A 109 -3.70 0.70 -3.42
C GLU A 109 -2.17 0.50 -3.45
N THR A 110 -1.51 1.11 -4.43
CA THR A 110 -0.06 0.97 -4.61
C THR A 110 0.71 1.55 -3.43
N TYR A 111 0.30 2.73 -2.96
CA TYR A 111 1.06 3.51 -1.98
C TYR A 111 0.52 3.43 -0.54
N ARG A 112 -0.65 2.82 -0.30
CA ARG A 112 -1.11 2.59 1.08
C ARG A 112 -0.17 1.62 1.81
N PRO A 113 0.07 1.79 3.11
CA PRO A 113 0.70 0.78 3.95
C PRO A 113 -0.04 -0.56 3.88
N ASN A 114 0.67 -1.69 3.82
CA ASN A 114 0.05 -3.00 4.01
C ASN A 114 -0.26 -3.19 5.50
N THR A 115 -1.38 -3.84 5.79
CA THR A 115 -1.69 -4.33 7.13
C THR A 115 -0.78 -5.49 7.51
N ARG A 116 -0.64 -5.77 8.82
CA ARG A 116 0.10 -6.95 9.30
C ARG A 116 -0.36 -8.25 8.63
N SER A 117 -1.67 -8.42 8.42
CA SER A 117 -2.21 -9.62 7.77
C SER A 117 -1.77 -9.76 6.32
N GLU A 118 -1.65 -8.63 5.60
CA GLU A 118 -1.18 -8.61 4.21
C GLU A 118 0.31 -8.90 4.13
N LEU A 119 1.11 -8.32 5.02
CA LEU A 119 2.54 -8.62 5.14
C LEU A 119 2.78 -10.11 5.40
N VAL A 120 2.03 -10.71 6.33
CA VAL A 120 2.13 -12.15 6.63
C VAL A 120 1.69 -12.99 5.43
N ARG A 121 0.62 -12.60 4.72
CA ARG A 121 0.14 -13.32 3.54
C ARG A 121 1.18 -13.33 2.41
N GLU A 122 1.78 -12.18 2.12
CA GLU A 122 2.83 -12.05 1.09
C GLU A 122 4.09 -12.83 1.47
N CYS A 123 4.49 -12.76 2.73
CA CYS A 123 5.60 -13.54 3.29
C CYS A 123 5.40 -15.05 3.17
N ILE A 124 4.22 -15.57 3.51
CA ILE A 124 3.92 -17.00 3.37
C ILE A 124 3.84 -17.41 1.90
N ALA A 125 3.32 -16.55 1.01
CA ALA A 125 3.27 -16.83 -0.42
C ALA A 125 4.68 -16.93 -1.03
N ASP A 126 5.57 -16.00 -0.69
CA ASP A 126 6.98 -16.03 -1.13
C ASP A 126 7.71 -17.26 -0.55
N LEU A 127 7.51 -17.55 0.74
CA LEU A 127 8.07 -18.77 1.34
C LEU A 127 7.60 -20.03 0.60
N GLN A 128 6.29 -20.14 0.31
CA GLN A 128 5.72 -21.25 -0.45
C GLN A 128 6.38 -21.37 -1.82
N GLU A 129 6.59 -20.26 -2.53
CA GLU A 129 7.26 -20.25 -3.84
C GLU A 129 8.69 -20.78 -3.74
N ARG A 130 9.47 -20.30 -2.75
CA ARG A 130 10.86 -20.72 -2.53
C ARG A 130 10.99 -22.21 -2.19
N VAL A 131 10.09 -22.75 -1.36
CA VAL A 131 10.17 -24.16 -0.93
C VAL A 131 9.60 -25.15 -1.95
N SER A 132 8.73 -24.71 -2.86
CA SER A 132 8.10 -25.60 -3.87
C SER A 132 9.06 -26.09 -4.97
N GLY A 133 10.25 -25.48 -5.09
CA GLY A 133 11.28 -25.81 -6.08
C GLY A 133 10.91 -25.45 -7.53
N ILE A 134 11.94 -25.26 -8.38
CA ILE A 134 11.79 -24.95 -9.81
C ILE A 134 12.01 -26.23 -10.65
N GLY A 135 11.06 -26.59 -11.54
CA GLY A 135 11.23 -27.65 -12.55
C GLY A 135 10.45 -28.95 -12.31
N SER A 136 10.76 -29.99 -13.11
CA SER A 136 10.00 -31.27 -13.21
C SER A 136 10.15 -32.24 -12.03
N ARG A 137 10.88 -31.85 -10.97
CA ARG A 137 11.03 -32.59 -9.71
C ARG A 137 10.49 -31.80 -8.54
N ARG A 138 9.33 -31.15 -8.69
CA ARG A 138 8.63 -30.50 -7.58
C ARG A 138 8.50 -31.51 -6.44
N GLN A 139 9.31 -31.33 -5.39
CA GLN A 139 8.91 -31.83 -4.09
C GLN A 139 7.71 -30.98 -3.72
N VAL A 140 6.58 -31.62 -3.46
CA VAL A 140 5.38 -30.93 -3.01
C VAL A 140 5.63 -30.56 -1.54
N ILE A 141 6.45 -29.53 -1.32
CA ILE A 141 6.67 -28.92 -0.02
C ILE A 141 5.61 -27.84 0.14
N THR A 142 4.78 -27.97 1.16
CA THR A 142 3.71 -27.00 1.45
C THR A 142 3.99 -26.31 2.77
N ALA A 143 4.05 -24.98 2.75
CA ALA A 143 4.00 -24.13 3.92
C ALA A 143 2.58 -24.12 4.48
N LYS A 144 2.39 -24.68 5.66
CA LYS A 144 1.10 -24.82 6.34
C LYS A 144 1.24 -24.54 7.83
N ASN A 145 0.09 -24.50 8.53
CA ASN A 145 0.02 -24.36 9.99
C ASN A 145 0.86 -23.18 10.53
N TRP A 146 0.77 -22.04 9.86
CA TRP A 146 1.54 -20.87 10.24
C TRP A 146 0.83 -20.04 11.33
N SER A 147 1.61 -19.35 12.16
CA SER A 147 1.08 -18.44 13.18
C SER A 147 2.08 -17.35 13.52
N VAL A 148 1.59 -16.13 13.74
CA VAL A 148 2.40 -14.98 14.15
C VAL A 148 2.85 -15.19 15.60
N ARG A 149 4.13 -14.92 15.88
CA ARG A 149 4.77 -15.01 17.20
C ARG A 149 5.04 -13.61 17.73
N THR A 150 4.03 -13.00 18.34
CA THR A 150 4.08 -11.63 18.90
C THR A 150 5.02 -11.50 20.10
N GLU A 151 5.31 -12.62 20.75
CA GLU A 151 6.19 -12.74 21.91
C GLU A 151 7.67 -12.87 21.54
N HIS A 152 7.99 -13.05 20.25
CA HIS A 152 9.37 -13.23 19.81
C HIS A 152 10.16 -11.91 19.94
N PRO A 153 11.43 -11.91 20.40
CA PRO A 153 12.20 -10.67 20.62
C PRO A 153 12.43 -9.81 19.36
N LEU A 154 12.36 -10.43 18.18
CA LEU A 154 12.49 -9.75 16.89
C LEU A 154 11.15 -9.37 16.25
N TYR A 155 10.02 -9.59 16.92
CA TYR A 155 8.71 -9.21 16.42
C TYR A 155 8.56 -7.69 16.42
N GLU A 156 8.16 -7.15 15.27
CA GLU A 156 7.62 -5.80 15.13
C GLU A 156 6.31 -5.87 14.34
N ASP A 157 5.38 -4.94 14.56
CA ASP A 157 4.11 -4.93 13.79
C ASP A 157 4.36 -4.77 12.28
N GLU A 158 5.41 -4.04 11.92
CA GLU A 158 5.88 -3.85 10.54
C GLU A 158 6.77 -5.00 10.06
N ASN A 159 7.40 -5.76 10.97
CA ASN A 159 8.23 -6.91 10.62
C ASN A 159 7.79 -8.15 11.42
N PRO A 160 6.70 -8.82 11.02
CA PRO A 160 6.16 -9.94 11.77
C PRO A 160 7.10 -11.14 11.79
N VAL A 161 7.19 -11.80 12.94
CA VAL A 161 7.81 -13.12 13.06
C VAL A 161 6.71 -14.19 12.98
N VAL A 162 6.90 -15.19 12.12
CA VAL A 162 5.91 -16.22 11.82
C VAL A 162 6.53 -17.59 12.01
N TYR A 163 5.90 -18.43 12.83
CA TYR A 163 6.16 -19.86 12.83
C TYR A 163 5.44 -20.51 11.65
N VAL A 164 6.09 -21.48 11.00
CA VAL A 164 5.54 -22.20 9.84
C VAL A 164 6.00 -23.66 9.83
N GLU A 165 5.13 -24.55 9.37
CA GLU A 165 5.45 -25.95 9.10
C GLU A 165 5.59 -26.16 7.60
N LEU A 166 6.68 -26.79 7.18
CA LEU A 166 6.94 -27.21 5.81
C LEU A 166 6.74 -28.73 5.73
N ASP A 167 5.72 -29.15 4.98
CA ASP A 167 5.39 -30.56 4.80
C ASP A 167 5.75 -31.03 3.40
N SER A 168 6.64 -32.03 3.31
CA SER A 168 7.00 -32.68 2.06
C SER A 168 6.16 -33.95 1.85
N HIS A 169 5.27 -33.95 0.85
CA HIS A 169 4.50 -35.14 0.43
C HIS A 169 5.35 -36.17 -0.36
N SER A 170 6.59 -36.43 0.06
CA SER A 170 7.40 -37.53 -0.47
C SER A 170 7.19 -38.80 0.36
N THR A 171 7.69 -39.95 -0.14
CA THR A 171 7.53 -41.28 0.50
C THR A 171 8.00 -41.36 1.96
N HIS A 172 8.67 -40.33 2.46
CA HIS A 172 8.97 -40.12 3.87
C HIS A 172 8.45 -38.73 4.24
N ASN A 173 7.18 -38.62 4.67
CA ASN A 173 6.60 -37.36 5.17
C ASN A 173 7.56 -36.72 6.17
N ARG A 174 8.28 -35.69 5.72
CA ARG A 174 9.18 -34.90 6.55
C ARG A 174 8.49 -33.57 6.76
N ILE A 175 8.06 -33.36 8.00
CA ILE A 175 7.61 -32.07 8.49
C ILE A 175 8.85 -31.42 9.12
N SER A 176 9.30 -30.32 8.53
CA SER A 176 10.25 -29.42 9.16
C SER A 176 9.52 -28.15 9.55
N SER A 177 9.71 -27.66 10.76
CA SER A 177 9.16 -26.39 11.20
C SER A 177 10.28 -25.38 11.47
N GLY A 178 9.91 -24.11 11.47
CA GLY A 178 10.85 -23.04 11.77
C GLY A 178 10.15 -21.70 11.94
N LEU A 179 10.94 -20.71 12.32
CA LEU A 179 10.54 -19.32 12.39
C LEU A 179 11.06 -18.59 11.15
N VAL A 180 10.24 -17.72 10.59
CA VAL A 180 10.62 -16.79 9.54
C VAL A 180 10.33 -15.36 9.97
N HIS A 181 11.14 -14.44 9.50
CA HIS A 181 10.98 -13.01 9.64
C HIS A 181 10.44 -12.46 8.33
N CYS A 182 9.25 -11.87 8.38
CA CYS A 182 8.63 -11.20 7.25
C CYS A 182 9.14 -9.76 7.19
N LYS A 183 10.18 -9.52 6.39
CA LYS A 183 10.82 -8.22 6.26
C LYS A 183 9.93 -7.27 5.48
N SER A 184 9.80 -6.05 5.99
CA SER A 184 9.08 -5.00 5.32
C SER A 184 9.73 -3.64 5.58
N ASN A 185 9.42 -2.70 4.71
CA ASN A 185 9.92 -1.33 4.80
C ASN A 185 8.80 -0.36 4.43
N ASN A 186 8.51 0.56 5.34
CA ASN A 186 7.32 1.40 5.30
C ASN A 186 6.04 0.58 5.07
N TYR A 187 5.92 -0.55 5.78
CA TYR A 187 4.81 -1.49 5.68
C TYR A 187 4.58 -2.04 4.27
N LYS A 188 5.64 -2.17 3.46
CA LYS A 188 5.62 -2.90 2.19
C LYS A 188 6.53 -4.10 2.30
N TYR A 189 5.99 -5.28 1.97
CA TYR A 189 6.75 -6.52 2.02
C TYR A 189 7.99 -6.44 1.13
N GLU A 190 9.13 -6.89 1.65
CA GLU A 190 10.40 -6.93 0.92
C GLU A 190 10.92 -8.37 0.76
N ASP A 191 10.94 -9.16 1.84
CA ASP A 191 11.55 -10.50 1.81
C ASP A 191 11.09 -11.40 2.98
N VAL A 192 11.37 -12.70 2.86
CA VAL A 192 11.20 -13.70 3.92
C VAL A 192 12.56 -14.30 4.28
N GLU A 193 12.95 -14.13 5.54
CA GLU A 193 14.21 -14.65 6.08
C GLU A 193 13.99 -15.75 7.12
N PRO A 194 14.61 -16.92 7.01
CA PRO A 194 14.57 -17.91 8.07
C PRO A 194 15.32 -17.39 9.31
N LEU A 195 14.68 -17.49 10.47
CA LEU A 195 15.34 -17.24 11.75
C LEU A 195 15.98 -18.55 12.22
N GLN A 196 17.26 -18.49 12.57
CA GLN A 196 17.89 -19.62 13.25
C GLN A 196 17.31 -19.71 14.66
N ASP A 197 16.79 -20.87 15.04
CA ASP A 197 16.47 -21.16 16.44
C ASP A 197 17.72 -20.92 17.28
N GLN A 198 17.67 -19.91 18.13
CA GLN A 198 18.63 -19.79 19.21
C GLN A 198 18.21 -20.77 20.32
N GLY A 199 18.50 -22.06 20.10
CA GLY A 199 18.67 -23.10 21.12
C GLY A 199 17.51 -23.36 22.07
#